data_AF-A0A955VSM1-F1
#
_entry.id   AF-A0A955VSM1-F1
#
_cell.length_a   1.000
_cell.length_b   1.000
_cell.length_c   1.000
_cell.angle_alpha   90.00
_cell.angle_beta   90.00
_cell.angle_gamma   90.00
#
_symmetry.space_group_name_H-M   'P 1'
#
loop_
_entity.id
_entity.type
_entity.pdbx_description
1 polymer ?
#
loop_
_entity_poly.entity_id
_entity_poly.type
_entity_poly.pdbx_seq_one_letter_code
_entity_poly.pdbx_strand_id
1 'polypeptide(L)'
;MRALALLALLSSPAWADQLRLTGLLRDFTDAHPDFEAELGSDRGIVEDRLGADGKPVYAPADRSDTTHGRAAFDQWYRDVPQVNQRAPIVLTLVNSPADPHIYTFRDLDFFPIDGQLLGDQGRDHNFHFTVELHTTFVYEGGEVLTFEGDDDLWVFVNGRRVIDLGGVHGV
;
A
#
# COMPACT_ATOMS: atom_id res chain seq x y z
N MET A 1 4.62 -20.37 59.77
CA MET A 1 4.03 -20.21 58.42
C MET A 1 4.64 -18.97 57.80
N ARG A 2 5.41 -19.10 56.71
CA ARG A 2 5.93 -17.95 55.95
C ARG A 2 5.04 -17.77 54.74
N ALA A 3 4.34 -16.63 54.67
CA ALA A 3 3.55 -16.26 53.51
C ALA A 3 4.49 -15.71 52.42
N LEU A 4 4.46 -16.33 51.24
CA LEU A 4 5.12 -15.83 50.05
C LEU A 4 4.07 -15.01 49.27
N ALA A 5 4.21 -13.69 49.25
CA ALA A 5 3.40 -12.82 48.41
C ALA A 5 4.05 -12.79 47.02
N LEU A 6 3.42 -13.44 46.04
CA LEU A 6 3.79 -13.31 44.63
C LEU A 6 3.08 -12.05 44.10
N LEU A 7 3.82 -10.94 44.02
CA LEU A 7 3.36 -9.76 43.30
C LEU A 7 3.60 -10.03 41.80
N ALA A 8 2.58 -10.56 41.12
CA ALA A 8 2.59 -10.60 39.67
C ALA A 8 2.38 -9.17 39.16
N LEU A 9 3.48 -8.46 38.89
CA LEU A 9 3.45 -7.32 37.98
C LEU A 9 3.05 -7.89 36.62
N LEU A 10 1.76 -7.77 36.26
CA LEU A 10 1.35 -7.87 34.87
C LEU A 10 2.03 -6.70 34.16
N SER A 11 3.18 -6.95 33.54
CA SER A 11 3.71 -6.05 32.54
C SER A 11 2.65 -5.94 31.46
N SER A 12 1.99 -4.80 31.38
CA SER A 12 1.29 -4.40 30.16
C SER A 12 2.26 -4.63 28.99
N PRO A 13 1.82 -5.25 27.87
CA PRO A 13 2.72 -5.47 26.75
C PRO A 13 3.36 -4.13 26.38
N ALA A 14 4.68 -4.08 26.39
CA ALA A 14 5.40 -2.93 25.85
C ALA A 14 5.06 -2.90 24.36
N TRP A 15 4.23 -1.96 23.96
CA TRP A 15 3.97 -1.68 22.55
C TRP A 15 5.31 -1.34 21.93
N ALA A 16 5.67 -1.99 20.83
CA ALA A 16 6.89 -1.63 20.13
C ALA A 16 6.73 -0.18 19.65
N ASP A 17 7.75 0.66 19.84
CA ASP A 17 7.75 2.05 19.35
C ASP A 17 7.57 2.13 17.82
N GLN A 18 7.74 1.00 17.13
CA GLN A 18 7.63 0.88 15.69
C GLN A 18 6.82 -0.35 15.28
N LEU A 19 5.98 -0.18 14.27
CA LEU A 19 5.30 -1.24 13.52
C LEU A 19 5.86 -1.25 12.10
N ARG A 20 6.40 -2.40 11.66
CA ARG A 20 6.98 -2.54 10.32
C ARG A 20 6.04 -3.35 9.44
N LEU A 21 5.56 -2.74 8.35
CA LEU A 21 4.77 -3.40 7.33
C LEU A 21 5.69 -3.70 6.13
N THR A 22 5.84 -4.97 5.79
CA THR A 22 6.64 -5.39 4.63
C THR A 22 5.72 -5.66 3.45
N GLY A 23 6.09 -5.11 2.30
CA GLY A 23 5.35 -5.25 1.05
C GLY A 23 6.27 -5.56 -0.11
N LEU A 24 5.64 -5.59 -1.28
CA LEU A 24 6.30 -5.72 -2.56
C LEU A 24 6.07 -4.45 -3.35
N LEU A 25 7.15 -3.88 -3.86
CA LEU A 25 7.10 -2.83 -4.85
C LEU A 25 7.36 -3.45 -6.23
N ARG A 26 6.69 -2.95 -7.26
CA ARG A 26 7.01 -3.22 -8.67
C ARG A 26 7.23 -1.92 -9.42
N ASP A 27 8.39 -1.82 -10.05
CA ASP A 27 8.83 -0.70 -10.86
C ASP A 27 8.62 -1.00 -12.34
N PHE A 28 8.21 0.00 -13.11
CA PHE A 28 7.87 -0.03 -14.52
C PHE A 28 8.70 1.02 -15.27
N THR A 29 8.82 0.88 -16.58
CA THR A 29 9.31 2.00 -17.40
C THR A 29 8.14 2.89 -17.81
N ASP A 30 8.46 4.07 -18.33
CA ASP A 30 7.48 4.99 -18.93
C ASP A 30 6.88 4.50 -20.26
N ALA A 31 7.19 3.27 -20.66
CA ALA A 31 6.54 2.58 -21.76
C ALA A 31 5.24 1.87 -21.34
N HIS A 32 5.03 1.66 -20.04
CA HIS A 32 3.78 1.07 -19.55
C HIS A 32 2.64 2.11 -19.66
N PRO A 33 1.48 1.76 -20.24
CA PRO A 33 0.50 2.76 -20.66
C PRO A 33 -0.27 3.41 -19.51
N ASP A 34 -0.28 2.81 -18.31
CA ASP A 34 -1.12 3.26 -17.20
C ASP A 34 -0.41 4.17 -16.17
N PHE A 35 0.82 4.61 -16.42
CA PHE A 35 1.55 5.47 -15.47
C PHE A 35 1.83 6.82 -16.11
N GLU A 36 1.55 7.91 -15.38
CA GLU A 36 1.87 9.30 -15.74
C GLU A 36 1.28 9.80 -17.09
N ALA A 37 0.33 9.07 -17.67
CA ALA A 37 -0.21 9.40 -18.99
C ALA A 37 -1.49 10.25 -18.92
N GLU A 38 -2.47 9.81 -18.14
CA GLU A 38 -3.79 10.42 -18.03
C GLU A 38 -4.08 10.80 -16.57
N LEU A 39 -4.43 12.08 -16.34
CA LEU A 39 -4.77 12.60 -15.02
C LEU A 39 -6.29 12.61 -14.81
N GLY A 40 -6.75 12.19 -13.63
CA GLY A 40 -8.15 12.25 -13.24
C GLY A 40 -8.50 11.30 -12.12
N SER A 41 -9.52 11.65 -11.33
CA SER A 41 -10.13 10.70 -10.39
C SER A 41 -10.90 9.62 -11.15
N ASP A 42 -10.56 8.37 -10.92
CA ASP A 42 -11.05 7.20 -11.65
C ASP A 42 -11.41 6.07 -10.67
N ARG A 43 -12.49 6.29 -9.93
CA ARG A 43 -13.00 5.30 -8.96
C ARG A 43 -13.66 4.14 -9.69
N GLY A 44 -13.56 2.95 -9.09
CA GLY A 44 -14.15 1.73 -9.65
C GLY A 44 -13.26 1.00 -10.65
N ILE A 45 -11.96 1.32 -10.73
CA ILE A 45 -10.97 0.52 -11.48
C ILE A 45 -10.90 -0.93 -10.96
N VAL A 46 -11.11 -1.12 -9.65
CA VAL A 46 -11.04 -2.44 -9.00
C VAL A 46 -12.39 -2.89 -8.44
N GLU A 47 -12.62 -4.20 -8.52
CA GLU A 47 -13.82 -4.86 -7.99
C GLU A 47 -13.91 -4.73 -6.46
N ASP A 48 -15.12 -4.91 -5.93
CA ASP A 48 -15.37 -4.86 -4.48
C ASP A 48 -14.68 -5.99 -3.70
N ARG A 49 -14.24 -7.06 -4.37
CA ARG A 49 -13.58 -8.21 -3.76
C ARG A 49 -12.24 -8.49 -4.41
N LEU A 50 -11.27 -8.86 -3.57
CA LEU A 50 -10.02 -9.43 -4.05
C LEU A 50 -10.25 -10.73 -4.81
N GLY A 51 -9.37 -11.02 -5.75
CA GLY A 51 -9.28 -12.30 -6.43
C GLY A 51 -8.87 -13.43 -5.48
N ALA A 52 -8.97 -14.66 -5.96
CA ALA A 52 -8.56 -15.84 -5.19
C ALA A 52 -7.05 -15.85 -4.85
N ASP A 53 -6.25 -15.07 -5.60
CA ASP A 53 -4.82 -14.84 -5.38
C ASP A 53 -4.55 -13.70 -4.37
N GLY A 54 -5.60 -13.11 -3.79
CA GLY A 54 -5.49 -11.98 -2.86
C GLY A 54 -5.17 -10.65 -3.54
N LYS A 55 -5.29 -10.55 -4.87
CA LYS A 55 -4.95 -9.33 -5.61
C LYS A 55 -6.19 -8.55 -6.03
N PRO A 56 -6.08 -7.22 -6.23
CA PRO A 56 -7.14 -6.44 -6.83
C PRO A 56 -7.53 -7.00 -8.20
N VAL A 57 -8.83 -6.99 -8.51
CA VAL A 57 -9.37 -7.47 -9.79
C VAL A 57 -9.86 -6.27 -10.56
N TYR A 58 -9.39 -6.09 -11.79
CA TYR A 58 -9.88 -5.04 -12.68
C TYR A 58 -11.40 -5.17 -12.87
N ALA A 59 -12.16 -4.09 -12.69
CA ALA A 59 -13.62 -4.08 -12.84
C ALA A 59 -14.11 -3.59 -14.22
N PRO A 60 -13.49 -2.58 -14.86
CA PRO A 60 -13.96 -2.13 -16.17
C PRO A 60 -13.94 -3.24 -17.22
N ALA A 61 -14.91 -3.17 -18.14
CA ALA A 61 -15.08 -4.19 -19.18
C ALA A 61 -14.01 -4.10 -20.28
N ASP A 62 -13.51 -2.89 -20.56
CA ASP A 62 -12.53 -2.62 -21.61
C ASP A 62 -11.37 -1.79 -21.05
N ARG A 63 -11.60 -0.49 -20.82
CA ARG A 63 -10.65 0.45 -20.23
C ARG A 63 -11.33 1.37 -19.22
N SER A 64 -10.56 2.17 -18.48
CA SER A 64 -11.07 3.30 -17.68
C SER A 64 -10.44 4.62 -18.16
N ASP A 65 -10.64 5.69 -17.39
CA ASP A 65 -10.12 7.01 -17.72
C ASP A 65 -8.59 7.04 -17.62
N THR A 66 -8.00 6.31 -16.66
CA THR A 66 -6.54 6.27 -16.41
C THR A 66 -5.90 4.89 -16.60
N THR A 67 -6.65 3.89 -17.07
CA THR A 67 -6.11 2.54 -17.31
C THR A 67 -6.47 1.99 -18.68
N HIS A 68 -5.62 1.13 -19.22
CA HIS A 68 -5.69 0.55 -20.57
C HIS A 68 -6.12 -0.92 -20.57
N GLY A 69 -7.00 -1.25 -19.62
CA GLY A 69 -7.69 -2.52 -19.56
C GLY A 69 -7.02 -3.60 -18.73
N ARG A 70 -7.75 -4.70 -18.56
CA ARG A 70 -7.40 -5.77 -17.61
C ARG A 70 -5.97 -6.28 -17.78
N ALA A 71 -5.51 -6.45 -19.03
CA ALA A 71 -4.20 -7.01 -19.29
C ALA A 71 -3.03 -6.09 -18.86
N ALA A 72 -3.21 -4.77 -18.93
CA ALA A 72 -2.23 -3.80 -18.43
C ALA A 72 -2.32 -3.71 -16.90
N PHE A 73 -3.53 -3.54 -16.36
CA PHE A 73 -3.76 -3.51 -14.91
C PHE A 73 -3.24 -4.76 -14.19
N ASP A 74 -3.41 -5.95 -14.77
CA ASP A 74 -2.94 -7.20 -14.17
C ASP A 74 -1.42 -7.23 -13.93
N GLN A 75 -0.64 -6.40 -14.64
CA GLN A 75 0.81 -6.28 -14.51
C GLN A 75 1.20 -5.47 -13.28
N TRP A 76 0.33 -4.59 -12.78
CA TRP A 76 0.55 -3.78 -11.58
C TRP A 76 0.91 -4.66 -10.38
N TYR A 77 0.23 -5.79 -10.22
CA TYR A 77 0.38 -6.65 -9.05
C TYR A 77 1.02 -8.02 -9.35
N ARG A 78 1.64 -8.18 -10.53
CA ARG A 78 2.28 -9.44 -10.94
C ARG A 78 3.66 -9.22 -11.53
N ASP A 79 4.55 -10.16 -11.27
CA ASP A 79 5.91 -10.13 -11.80
C ASP A 79 5.86 -10.55 -13.28
N VAL A 80 6.11 -9.61 -14.19
CA VAL A 80 6.03 -9.85 -15.63
C VAL A 80 7.39 -9.57 -16.26
N PRO A 81 8.07 -10.59 -16.83
CA PRO A 81 9.38 -10.42 -17.44
C PRO A 81 9.37 -9.31 -18.49
N GLN A 82 10.40 -8.46 -18.46
CA GLN A 82 10.59 -7.31 -19.35
C GLN A 82 9.55 -6.18 -19.22
N VAL A 83 8.59 -6.31 -18.31
CA VAL A 83 7.60 -5.26 -18.01
C VAL A 83 7.94 -4.57 -16.69
N ASN A 84 8.22 -5.34 -15.63
CA ASN A 84 8.54 -4.78 -14.32
C ASN A 84 9.70 -5.46 -13.61
N GLN A 85 10.27 -4.75 -12.64
CA GLN A 85 11.20 -5.30 -11.65
C GLN A 85 10.63 -5.16 -10.25
N ARG A 86 10.78 -6.20 -9.44
CA ARG A 86 10.25 -6.23 -8.07
C ARG A 86 11.34 -5.95 -7.04
N ALA A 87 10.97 -5.26 -5.96
CA ALA A 87 11.79 -5.08 -4.77
C ALA A 87 10.95 -5.23 -3.49
N PRO A 88 11.52 -5.69 -2.37
CA PRO A 88 10.85 -5.56 -1.08
C PRO A 88 10.80 -4.09 -0.67
N ILE A 89 9.70 -3.70 -0.02
CA ILE A 89 9.57 -2.38 0.63
C ILE A 89 9.13 -2.56 2.08
N VAL A 90 9.62 -1.69 2.97
CA VAL A 90 9.22 -1.71 4.39
C VAL A 90 8.74 -0.33 4.79
N LEU A 91 7.46 -0.22 5.12
CA LEU A 91 6.90 0.97 5.76
C LEU A 91 7.05 0.82 7.27
N THR A 92 7.77 1.75 7.90
CA THR A 92 7.96 1.76 9.35
C THR A 92 7.06 2.83 9.95
N LEU A 93 5.95 2.40 10.54
CA LEU A 93 5.05 3.27 11.28
C LEU A 93 5.62 3.46 12.70
N VAL A 94 5.60 4.69 13.19
CA VAL A 94 6.08 5.04 14.53
C VAL A 94 4.88 5.43 15.38
N ASN A 95 4.86 5.01 16.64
CA ASN A 95 3.79 5.41 17.54
C ASN A 95 3.90 6.89 17.95
N SER A 96 2.77 7.51 18.27
CA SER A 96 2.74 8.88 18.76
C SER A 96 3.18 8.94 20.24
N PRO A 97 4.08 9.87 20.62
CA PRO A 97 4.37 10.11 22.04
C PRO A 97 3.14 10.59 22.84
N ALA A 98 2.15 11.18 22.16
CA ALA A 98 0.91 11.65 22.77
C ALA A 98 -0.11 10.52 22.97
N ASP A 99 -0.08 9.49 22.12
CA ASP A 99 -0.87 8.27 22.27
C ASP A 99 -0.10 7.08 21.66
N PRO A 100 0.47 6.19 22.48
CA PRO A 100 1.29 5.08 22.01
C PRO A 100 0.51 4.02 21.22
N HIS A 101 -0.83 4.13 21.12
CA HIS A 101 -1.68 3.26 20.31
C HIS A 101 -1.86 3.76 18.88
N ILE A 102 -1.47 5.00 18.58
CA ILE A 102 -1.56 5.58 17.24
C ILE A 102 -0.24 5.39 16.53
N TYR A 103 -0.23 4.58 15.47
CA TYR A 103 0.93 4.35 14.61
C TYR A 103 0.77 5.11 13.29
N THR A 104 1.78 5.91 12.94
CA THR A 104 1.76 6.74 11.73
C THR A 104 2.99 6.48 10.88
N PHE A 105 2.77 6.29 9.58
CA PHE A 105 3.77 6.49 8.55
C PHE A 105 3.33 7.72 7.74
N ARG A 106 4.22 8.69 7.58
CA ARG A 106 3.98 9.89 6.77
C ARG A 106 5.27 10.26 6.09
N ASP A 107 5.23 10.28 4.77
CA ASP A 107 6.31 10.73 3.92
C ASP A 107 5.69 11.54 2.79
N LEU A 108 6.07 12.82 2.69
CA LEU A 108 5.52 13.74 1.69
C LEU A 108 6.36 13.73 0.39
N ASP A 109 7.55 13.14 0.44
CA ASP A 109 8.48 13.02 -0.69
C ASP A 109 8.77 11.52 -0.94
N PHE A 110 7.70 10.72 -1.04
CA PHE A 110 7.78 9.27 -1.07
C PHE A 110 8.19 8.72 -2.44
N PHE A 111 9.50 8.71 -2.69
CA PHE A 111 10.12 8.12 -3.89
C PHE A 111 11.11 7.01 -3.50
N PRO A 112 10.61 5.85 -3.05
CA PRO A 112 11.43 4.83 -2.35
C PRO A 112 12.50 4.15 -3.22
N ILE A 113 12.45 4.38 -4.55
CA ILE A 113 13.30 3.71 -5.53
C ILE A 113 14.00 4.66 -6.51
N ASP A 114 14.16 5.93 -6.15
CA ASP A 114 14.99 6.86 -6.93
C ASP A 114 16.39 6.29 -7.18
N GLY A 115 16.83 6.37 -8.44
CA GLY A 115 18.11 5.85 -8.91
C GLY A 115 18.25 4.32 -8.86
N GLN A 116 17.18 3.57 -8.62
CA GLN A 116 17.18 2.11 -8.49
C GLN A 116 16.35 1.41 -9.58
N LEU A 117 16.45 0.07 -9.63
CA LEU A 117 15.64 -0.80 -10.50
C LEU A 117 15.72 -0.40 -11.99
N LEU A 118 14.60 -0.04 -12.62
CA LEU A 118 14.55 0.41 -14.02
C LEU A 118 14.99 1.87 -14.17
N GLY A 119 15.17 2.59 -13.07
CA GLY A 119 15.68 3.95 -12.98
C GLY A 119 14.65 5.02 -13.35
N ASP A 120 15.00 6.27 -13.07
CA ASP A 120 14.07 7.41 -13.06
C ASP A 120 13.62 7.88 -14.46
N GLN A 121 13.99 7.15 -15.52
CA GLN A 121 13.61 7.41 -16.91
C GLN A 121 13.88 8.86 -17.35
N GLY A 122 14.98 9.46 -16.87
CA GLY A 122 15.39 10.83 -17.19
C GLY A 122 14.65 11.94 -16.42
N ARG A 123 13.86 11.59 -15.40
CA ARG A 123 13.18 12.51 -14.48
C ARG A 123 13.97 12.64 -13.18
N ASP A 124 13.56 13.58 -12.31
CA ASP A 124 14.18 13.77 -10.99
C ASP A 124 13.79 12.67 -9.99
N HIS A 125 12.62 12.05 -10.18
CA HIS A 125 12.11 10.95 -9.36
C HIS A 125 11.57 9.79 -10.21
N ASN A 126 11.50 8.61 -9.59
CA ASN A 126 10.80 7.47 -10.17
C ASN A 126 9.32 7.47 -9.77
N PHE A 127 8.44 7.67 -10.76
CA PHE A 127 6.98 7.73 -10.60
C PHE A 127 6.26 6.44 -11.04
N HIS A 128 6.95 5.48 -11.65
CA HIS A 128 6.31 4.38 -12.38
C HIS A 128 6.34 3.11 -11.54
N PHE A 129 5.69 3.13 -10.37
CA PHE A 129 5.69 1.98 -9.48
C PHE A 129 4.35 1.70 -8.83
N THR A 130 4.21 0.49 -8.29
CA THR A 130 3.10 0.10 -7.43
C THR A 130 3.64 -0.51 -6.14
N VAL A 131 2.88 -0.36 -5.05
CA VAL A 131 3.16 -1.01 -3.77
C VAL A 131 2.00 -1.91 -3.38
N GLU A 132 2.33 -3.15 -3.00
CA GLU A 132 1.40 -4.18 -2.53
C GLU A 132 1.77 -4.59 -1.10
N LEU A 133 0.86 -4.38 -0.15
CA LEU A 133 1.06 -4.70 1.27
C LEU A 133 -0.06 -5.62 1.76
N HIS A 134 0.32 -6.69 2.46
CA HIS A 134 -0.61 -7.60 3.13
C HIS A 134 -0.26 -7.65 4.61
N THR A 135 -1.24 -7.40 5.47
CA THR A 135 -1.05 -7.48 6.92
C THR A 135 -2.32 -7.97 7.60
N THR A 136 -2.18 -8.35 8.86
CA THR A 136 -3.28 -8.73 9.75
C THR A 136 -3.16 -7.94 11.04
N PHE A 137 -4.28 -7.53 11.57
CA PHE A 137 -4.35 -6.87 12.88
C PHE A 137 -5.50 -7.47 13.69
N VAL A 138 -5.41 -7.34 15.00
CA VAL A 138 -6.53 -7.68 15.89
C VAL A 138 -7.48 -6.48 15.90
N TYR A 139 -8.75 -6.75 15.63
CA TYR A 139 -9.82 -5.75 15.74
C TYR A 139 -10.60 -6.02 17.02
N GLU A 140 -10.45 -5.14 18.00
CA GLU A 140 -11.15 -5.16 19.29
C GLU A 140 -12.38 -4.24 19.31
N GLY A 141 -12.52 -3.37 18.32
CA GLY A 141 -13.65 -2.47 18.12
C GLY A 141 -13.30 -1.00 18.38
N GLY A 142 -13.67 -0.12 17.44
CA GLY A 142 -13.42 1.32 17.54
C GLY A 142 -12.12 1.80 16.90
N GLU A 143 -11.31 0.90 16.35
CA GLU A 143 -10.10 1.24 15.58
C GLU A 143 -10.45 2.11 14.38
N VAL A 144 -9.67 3.17 14.18
CA VAL A 144 -9.76 4.06 13.02
C VAL A 144 -8.48 3.89 12.21
N LEU A 145 -8.64 3.56 10.93
CA LEU A 145 -7.55 3.55 9.97
C LEU A 145 -7.74 4.73 9.02
N THR A 146 -6.76 5.62 8.99
CA THR A 146 -6.74 6.78 8.09
C THR A 146 -5.70 6.53 7.01
N PHE A 147 -6.07 6.83 5.77
CA PHE A 147 -5.18 6.68 4.63
C PHE A 147 -5.21 7.94 3.78
N GLU A 148 -4.04 8.33 3.32
CA GLU A 148 -3.78 9.37 2.35
C GLU A 148 -2.92 8.72 1.26
N GLY A 149 -3.15 9.08 0.00
CA GLY A 149 -2.45 8.51 -1.13
C GLY A 149 -2.49 9.49 -2.30
N ASP A 150 -1.38 9.51 -3.03
CA ASP A 150 -1.18 10.24 -4.27
C ASP A 150 -0.24 9.35 -5.10
N ASP A 151 -0.71 8.65 -6.14
CA ASP A 151 -2.02 8.68 -6.78
C ASP A 151 -3.00 7.61 -6.26
N ASP A 152 -3.06 6.45 -6.94
CA ASP A 152 -4.03 5.39 -6.71
C ASP A 152 -3.88 4.71 -5.34
N LEU A 153 -4.99 4.60 -4.60
CA LEU A 153 -5.02 3.83 -3.35
C LEU A 153 -6.31 3.01 -3.18
N TRP A 154 -6.13 1.71 -2.96
CA TRP A 154 -7.18 0.80 -2.54
C TRP A 154 -6.82 0.10 -1.23
N VAL A 155 -7.78 0.04 -0.31
CA VAL A 155 -7.65 -0.72 0.93
C VAL A 155 -8.74 -1.77 0.98
N PHE A 156 -8.33 -3.00 1.29
CA PHE A 156 -9.22 -4.13 1.47
C PHE A 156 -9.13 -4.63 2.91
N VAL A 157 -10.29 -4.81 3.56
CA VAL A 157 -10.39 -5.45 4.87
C VAL A 157 -11.19 -6.73 4.71
N ASN A 158 -10.61 -7.86 5.13
CA ASN A 158 -11.21 -9.19 4.95
C ASN A 158 -11.62 -9.46 3.49
N GLY A 159 -10.77 -9.04 2.55
CA GLY A 159 -10.96 -9.23 1.11
C GLY A 159 -12.05 -8.36 0.47
N ARG A 160 -12.60 -7.39 1.20
CA ARG A 160 -13.58 -6.42 0.69
C ARG A 160 -12.99 -5.02 0.63
N ARG A 161 -13.17 -4.32 -0.48
CA ARG A 161 -12.74 -2.94 -0.65
C ARG A 161 -13.47 -2.02 0.34
N VAL A 162 -12.71 -1.23 1.07
CA VAL A 162 -13.21 -0.23 2.03
C VAL A 162 -12.75 1.18 1.70
N ILE A 163 -11.69 1.32 0.88
CA ILE A 163 -11.23 2.60 0.33
C ILE A 163 -11.04 2.43 -1.18
N ASP A 164 -11.50 3.42 -1.92
CA ASP A 164 -11.33 3.55 -3.36
C ASP A 164 -10.96 4.99 -3.70
N LEU A 165 -9.65 5.20 -3.84
CA LEU A 165 -9.04 6.42 -4.37
C LEU A 165 -8.35 6.05 -5.69
N GLY A 166 -9.08 5.45 -6.63
CA GLY A 166 -8.56 5.23 -7.98
C GLY A 166 -8.45 6.53 -8.77
N GLY A 167 -7.48 6.58 -9.68
CA GLY A 167 -7.14 7.71 -10.52
C GLY A 167 -5.79 8.35 -10.20
N VAL A 168 -5.25 9.03 -11.20
CA VAL A 168 -4.04 9.87 -11.08
C VAL A 168 -4.46 11.26 -10.60
N HIS A 169 -4.26 11.51 -9.32
CA HIS A 169 -4.58 12.73 -8.60
C HIS A 169 -3.55 13.83 -8.90
N GLY A 170 -3.88 14.70 -9.85
CA GLY A 170 -3.22 16.00 -9.94
C GLY A 170 -3.47 16.80 -8.65
N VAL A 171 -2.39 17.19 -7.97
CA VAL A 171 -2.39 18.16 -6.85
C VAL A 171 -3.34 19.34 -7.03
#